data_AF-A0A371CNM6-F1
#
_entry.id   AF-A0A371CNM6-F1
#
_cell.length_a   1.000
_cell.length_b   1.000
_cell.length_c   1.000
_cell.angle_alpha   90.00
_cell.angle_beta   90.00
_cell.angle_gamma   90.00
#
_symmetry.space_group_name_H-M   'P 1'
#
loop_
_entity.id
_entity.type
_entity.pdbx_description
1 polymer ?
#
loop_
_entity_poly.entity_id
_entity_poly.type
_entity_poly.pdbx_seq_one_letter_code
_entity_poly.pdbx_strand_id
1 'polypeptide(L)'
;MRTRAYGAGRVLTTEQWTHVLKLTTMWSFDTIRDKSIEELTRLVRGPVQRIALARSFDIKQWIEPALLSLAQADALSPGDLEQLGWETAAKLFQVRESVVFGNTCACACNYCTVAHGPVAQAGVPVHHAPGTRPVVVSAASVRRSYDFSQKIKEVFGTEL
;
A
#
# COMPACT_ATOMS: atom_id res chain seq x y z
N MET A 1 0.45 54.08 -8.71
CA MET A 1 0.96 53.06 -7.76
C MET A 1 0.37 51.70 -8.12
N ARG A 2 1.18 50.69 -8.47
CA ARG A 2 0.72 49.32 -8.70
C ARG A 2 0.86 48.53 -7.39
N THR A 3 -0.24 48.26 -6.71
CA THR A 3 -0.29 47.28 -5.63
C THR A 3 -0.05 45.89 -6.23
N ARG A 4 1.15 45.32 -6.02
CA ARG A 4 1.36 43.89 -6.24
C ARG A 4 0.53 43.15 -5.20
N ALA A 5 -0.46 42.39 -5.65
CA ALA A 5 -1.21 41.49 -4.79
C ALA A 5 -0.27 40.36 -4.31
N TYR A 6 0.32 40.54 -3.12
CA TYR A 6 0.95 39.45 -2.38
C TYR A 6 -0.15 38.50 -1.89
N GLY A 7 -0.61 37.60 -2.76
CA GLY A 7 -1.71 36.70 -2.42
C GLY A 7 -2.61 36.24 -3.57
N ALA A 8 -2.19 36.37 -4.83
CA ALA A 8 -2.86 35.57 -5.87
C ALA A 8 -2.73 34.10 -5.46
N GLY A 9 -3.86 33.41 -5.27
CA GLY A 9 -3.93 32.03 -4.79
C GLY A 9 -3.17 31.08 -5.70
N ARG A 10 -1.86 30.95 -5.49
CA ARG A 10 -0.99 30.06 -6.25
C ARG A 10 -1.13 28.67 -5.67
N VAL A 11 -1.56 27.74 -6.52
CA VAL A 11 -1.45 26.31 -6.23
C VAL A 11 0.05 25.99 -6.14
N LEU A 12 0.49 25.50 -4.99
CA LEU A 12 1.88 25.08 -4.79
C LEU A 12 2.10 23.66 -5.30
N THR A 13 3.31 23.38 -5.78
CA THR A 13 3.72 22.03 -6.17
C THR A 13 3.98 21.14 -4.95
N THR A 14 4.09 19.83 -5.16
CA THR A 14 4.47 18.88 -4.09
C THR A 14 5.78 19.27 -3.41
N GLU A 15 6.79 19.69 -4.18
CA GLU A 15 8.08 20.13 -3.65
C GLU A 15 7.94 21.41 -2.80
N GLN A 16 7.17 22.38 -3.28
CA GLN A 16 6.92 23.62 -2.52
C GLN A 16 6.17 23.34 -1.22
N TRP A 17 5.12 22.51 -1.24
CA TRP A 17 4.43 22.09 -0.02
C TRP A 17 5.34 21.29 0.92
N THR A 18 6.29 20.50 0.39
CA THR A 18 7.30 19.82 1.21
C THR A 18 8.22 20.82 1.92
N HIS A 19 8.60 21.91 1.25
CA HIS A 19 9.35 23.00 1.90
C HIS A 19 8.52 23.72 2.97
N VAL A 20 7.23 23.99 2.71
CA VAL A 20 6.33 24.57 3.71
C VAL A 20 6.21 23.65 4.92
N LEU A 21 6.00 22.34 4.70
CA LEU A 21 5.96 21.34 5.77
C LEU A 21 7.26 21.33 6.59
N LYS A 22 8.42 21.41 5.94
CA LYS A 22 9.71 21.46 6.62
C LYS A 22 9.86 22.69 7.52
N LEU A 23 9.55 23.88 7.02
CA LEU A 23 9.67 25.13 7.78
C LEU A 23 8.67 25.20 8.93
N THR A 24 7.42 24.78 8.67
CA THR A 24 6.36 24.79 9.69
C THR A 24 6.65 23.79 10.81
N THR A 25 7.27 22.65 10.50
CA THR A 25 7.76 21.70 11.51
C THR A 25 8.91 22.29 12.33
N MET A 26 9.90 22.91 11.67
CA MET A 26 11.07 23.50 12.34
C MET A 26 10.70 24.60 13.34
N TRP A 27 9.70 25.41 13.01
CA TRP A 27 9.28 26.56 13.83
C TRP A 27 8.01 26.29 14.64
N SER A 28 7.51 25.06 14.66
CA SER A 28 6.30 24.66 15.41
C SER A 28 5.05 25.48 15.05
N PHE A 29 4.80 25.69 13.75
CA PHE A 29 3.60 26.35 13.24
C PHE A 29 2.52 25.31 12.89
N ASP A 30 1.87 24.78 13.93
CA ASP A 30 0.99 23.60 13.84
C ASP A 30 -0.14 23.76 12.81
N THR A 31 -0.84 24.89 12.80
CA THR A 31 -1.95 25.12 11.86
C THR A 31 -1.51 25.09 10.39
N ILE A 32 -0.33 25.62 10.08
CA ILE A 32 0.20 25.65 8.71
C ILE A 32 0.80 24.28 8.37
N ARG A 33 1.37 23.59 9.36
CA ARG A 33 1.84 22.21 9.22
C ARG A 33 0.67 21.29 8.85
N ASP A 34 -0.45 21.36 9.56
CA ASP A 34 -1.66 20.57 9.27
C ASP A 34 -2.18 20.84 7.86
N LYS A 35 -2.21 22.12 7.45
CA LYS A 35 -2.59 22.49 6.08
C LYS A 35 -1.64 21.92 5.04
N SER A 36 -0.34 21.92 5.31
CA SER A 36 0.66 21.34 4.41
C SER A 36 0.49 19.82 4.27
N ILE A 37 0.18 19.13 5.37
CA ILE A 37 -0.13 17.69 5.38
C ILE A 37 -1.40 17.43 4.56
N GLU A 38 -2.45 18.22 4.72
CA GLU A 38 -3.70 18.08 3.95
C GLU A 38 -3.43 18.17 2.43
N GLU A 39 -2.68 19.18 1.99
CA GLU A 39 -2.40 19.37 0.57
C GLU A 39 -1.45 18.29 0.01
N LEU A 40 -0.42 17.90 0.76
CA LEU A 40 0.47 16.82 0.35
C LEU A 40 -0.25 15.47 0.31
N THR A 41 -1.26 15.23 1.16
CA THR A 41 -2.09 14.01 1.10
C THR A 41 -2.77 13.87 -0.26
N ARG A 42 -3.14 15.00 -0.90
CA ARG A 42 -3.77 15.02 -2.23
C ARG A 42 -2.76 14.91 -3.37
N LEU A 43 -1.59 15.53 -3.21
CA LEU A 43 -0.58 15.67 -4.26
C LEU A 43 0.36 14.47 -4.35
N VAL A 44 0.76 13.88 -3.23
CA VAL A 44 1.70 12.74 -3.19
C VAL A 44 0.95 11.45 -3.51
N ARG A 45 1.15 10.91 -4.71
CA ARG A 45 0.51 9.66 -5.17
C ARG A 45 1.36 8.41 -4.92
N GLY A 46 2.68 8.55 -4.88
CA GLY A 46 3.60 7.43 -4.69
C GLY A 46 3.62 6.94 -3.23
N PRO A 47 3.35 5.65 -2.96
CA PRO A 47 3.34 5.14 -1.59
C PRO A 47 4.72 5.18 -0.93
N VAL A 48 5.80 4.97 -1.67
CA VAL A 48 7.18 5.07 -1.14
C VAL A 48 7.52 6.51 -0.74
N GLN A 49 7.23 7.48 -1.62
CA GLN A 49 7.40 8.90 -1.32
C GLN A 49 6.57 9.30 -0.08
N ARG A 50 5.35 8.77 0.02
CA ARG A 50 4.46 9.00 1.16
C ARG A 50 5.07 8.46 2.47
N ILE A 51 5.61 7.25 2.48
CA ILE A 51 6.33 6.67 3.64
C ILE A 51 7.55 7.52 4.01
N ALA A 52 8.36 7.93 3.02
CA ALA A 52 9.56 8.73 3.25
C ALA A 52 9.25 10.08 3.91
N LEU A 53 8.25 10.81 3.39
CA LEU A 53 7.79 12.06 3.97
C LEU A 53 7.19 11.85 5.37
N ALA A 54 6.38 10.81 5.54
CA ALA A 54 5.77 10.49 6.81
C ALA A 54 6.78 10.19 7.91
N ARG A 55 7.85 9.44 7.61
CA ARG A 55 8.94 9.19 8.56
C ARG A 55 9.75 10.45 8.86
N SER A 56 10.02 11.27 7.83
CA SER A 56 10.83 12.49 7.98
C SER A 56 10.13 13.58 8.80
N PHE A 57 8.81 13.62 8.78
CA PHE A 57 8.00 14.65 9.43
C PHE A 57 7.06 14.11 10.50
N ASP A 58 7.16 12.85 10.90
CA ASP A 58 6.29 12.19 11.89
C ASP A 58 4.78 12.30 11.54
N ILE A 59 4.39 11.79 10.37
CA ILE A 59 3.01 11.77 9.85
C ILE A 59 2.50 10.33 9.83
N LYS A 60 2.24 9.78 11.01
CA LYS A 60 1.88 8.37 11.23
C LYS A 60 0.72 7.86 10.37
N GLN A 61 -0.32 8.68 10.19
CA GLN A 61 -1.54 8.32 9.44
C GLN A 61 -1.31 7.97 7.96
N TRP A 62 -0.12 8.27 7.42
CA TRP A 62 0.25 7.94 6.05
C TRP A 62 0.93 6.59 5.88
N ILE A 63 1.49 6.03 6.95
CA ILE A 63 2.34 4.83 6.88
C ILE A 63 1.50 3.59 6.53
N GLU A 64 0.47 3.27 7.32
CA GLU A 64 -0.37 2.09 7.10
C GLU A 64 -1.01 2.06 5.70
N PRO A 65 -1.67 3.13 5.20
CA PRO A 65 -2.29 3.10 3.87
C PRO A 65 -1.28 2.96 2.73
N ALA A 66 -0.07 3.51 2.89
CA ALA A 66 0.99 3.39 1.90
C ALA A 66 1.58 1.97 1.87
N LEU A 67 1.79 1.35 3.04
CA LEU A 67 2.21 -0.05 3.15
C LEU A 67 1.16 -1.00 2.57
N LEU A 68 -0.13 -0.75 2.83
CA LEU A 68 -1.22 -1.53 2.26
C LEU A 68 -1.22 -1.46 0.72
N SER A 69 -1.09 -0.25 0.17
CA SER A 69 -0.99 -0.05 -1.28
C SER A 69 0.21 -0.80 -1.88
N LEU A 70 1.37 -0.77 -1.21
CA LEU A 70 2.55 -1.51 -1.63
C LEU A 70 2.37 -3.02 -1.50
N ALA A 71 1.70 -3.52 -0.48
CA ALA A 71 1.44 -4.94 -0.30
C ALA A 71 0.53 -5.50 -1.43
N GLN A 72 -0.44 -4.70 -1.86
CA GLN A 72 -1.39 -5.04 -2.92
C GLN A 72 -0.82 -4.83 -4.34
N ALA A 73 0.27 -4.07 -4.51
CA ALA A 73 0.85 -3.79 -5.82
C ALA A 73 1.37 -5.05 -6.53
N ASP A 74 1.08 -5.21 -7.82
CA ASP A 74 1.47 -6.38 -8.61
C ASP A 74 2.97 -6.67 -8.55
N ALA A 75 3.76 -5.62 -8.77
CA ALA A 75 5.22 -5.62 -8.73
C ALA A 75 5.73 -4.43 -7.90
N LEU A 76 6.94 -4.55 -7.40
CA LEU A 76 7.68 -3.48 -6.72
C LEU A 76 8.90 -3.17 -7.58
N SER A 77 9.18 -1.90 -7.81
CA SER A 77 10.38 -1.52 -8.56
C SER A 77 11.62 -1.64 -7.67
N PRO A 78 12.80 -1.98 -8.21
CA PRO A 78 14.03 -2.00 -7.43
C PRO A 78 14.34 -0.66 -6.75
N GLY A 79 14.06 0.47 -7.43
CA GLY A 79 14.26 1.81 -6.86
C GLY A 79 13.33 2.11 -5.69
N ASP A 80 12.07 1.64 -5.75
CA ASP A 80 11.13 1.74 -4.63
C ASP A 80 11.65 0.96 -3.41
N LEU A 81 12.17 -0.25 -3.62
CA LEU A 81 12.72 -1.08 -2.55
C LEU A 81 13.99 -0.48 -1.95
N GLU A 82 14.86 0.09 -2.78
CA GLU A 82 16.07 0.79 -2.34
C GLU A 82 15.71 1.98 -1.46
N GLN A 83 14.74 2.80 -1.87
CA GLN A 83 14.30 3.96 -1.12
C GLN A 83 13.60 3.60 0.20
N LEU A 84 12.88 2.47 0.27
CA LEU A 84 12.29 1.97 1.52
C LEU A 84 13.36 1.52 2.53
N GLY A 85 14.52 1.10 2.04
CA GLY A 85 15.57 0.47 2.83
C GLY A 85 15.29 -1.02 3.09
N TRP A 86 16.36 -1.77 3.33
CA TRP A 86 16.33 -3.24 3.38
C TRP A 86 15.32 -3.78 4.42
N GLU A 87 15.25 -3.19 5.61
CA GLU A 87 14.43 -3.69 6.71
C GLU A 87 12.94 -3.53 6.41
N THR A 88 12.56 -2.36 5.90
CA THR A 88 11.17 -2.08 5.50
C THR A 88 10.77 -2.95 4.31
N ALA A 89 11.67 -3.14 3.35
CA ALA A 89 11.44 -4.04 2.22
C ALA A 89 11.23 -5.48 2.70
N ALA A 90 12.08 -6.00 3.59
CA ALA A 90 11.95 -7.35 4.13
C ALA A 90 10.62 -7.56 4.87
N LYS A 91 10.26 -6.63 5.76
CA LYS A 91 8.95 -6.61 6.46
C LYS A 91 7.77 -6.56 5.47
N LEU A 92 7.88 -5.75 4.41
CA LEU A 92 6.86 -5.67 3.37
C LEU A 92 6.70 -6.99 2.60
N PHE A 93 7.81 -7.69 2.30
CA PHE A 93 7.74 -9.02 1.69
C PHE A 93 7.08 -10.04 2.62
N GLN A 94 7.43 -10.05 3.91
CA GLN A 94 6.76 -10.89 4.91
C GLN A 94 5.24 -10.64 4.94
N VAL A 95 4.81 -9.38 4.86
CA VAL A 95 3.39 -9.03 4.75
C VAL A 95 2.80 -9.59 3.45
N ARG A 96 3.45 -9.38 2.31
CA ARG A 96 2.98 -9.84 0.98
C ARG A 96 2.86 -11.37 0.87
N GLU A 97 3.66 -12.10 1.64
CA GLU A 97 3.65 -13.57 1.69
C GLU A 97 2.61 -14.14 2.66
N SER A 98 2.05 -13.32 3.55
CA SER A 98 1.04 -13.73 4.54
C SER A 98 -0.36 -14.01 3.96
N VAL A 99 -0.48 -14.06 2.63
CA VAL A 99 -1.73 -14.38 1.94
C VAL A 99 -2.13 -15.81 2.29
N VAL A 100 -3.27 -15.95 2.96
CA VAL A 100 -3.86 -17.26 3.28
C VAL A 100 -5.07 -17.50 2.37
N PHE A 101 -5.19 -18.73 1.89
CA PHE A 101 -6.35 -19.17 1.12
C PHE A 101 -7.40 -19.71 2.11
N GLY A 102 -8.51 -18.99 2.28
CA GLY A 102 -9.59 -19.35 3.19
C GLY A 102 -10.78 -20.04 2.50
N ASN A 103 -11.24 -21.14 3.09
CA ASN A 103 -12.44 -21.95 2.81
C ASN A 103 -12.48 -22.86 1.55
N THR A 104 -13.21 -23.96 1.74
CA THR A 104 -13.31 -25.20 0.94
C THR A 104 -13.29 -24.99 -0.56
N CYS A 105 -12.28 -25.59 -1.21
CA CYS A 105 -12.07 -25.51 -2.63
C CYS A 105 -12.70 -26.73 -3.33
N ALA A 106 -13.86 -26.56 -3.99
CA ALA A 106 -14.41 -27.55 -4.92
C ALA A 106 -13.84 -27.32 -6.33
N CYS A 107 -12.57 -27.70 -6.52
CA CYS A 107 -11.83 -27.47 -7.76
C CYS A 107 -10.98 -28.68 -8.13
N ALA A 108 -11.07 -29.09 -9.41
CA ALA A 108 -10.03 -29.87 -10.05
C ALA A 108 -9.04 -28.92 -10.75
N CYS A 109 -8.09 -28.35 -10.00
CA CYS A 109 -6.91 -27.68 -10.57
C CYS A 109 -5.65 -28.04 -9.76
N ASN A 110 -4.47 -27.91 -10.37
CA ASN A 110 -3.19 -28.35 -9.79
C ASN A 110 -2.90 -27.77 -8.39
N TYR A 111 -3.40 -26.57 -8.09
CA TYR A 111 -3.27 -25.93 -6.79
C TYR A 111 -4.02 -26.70 -5.68
N CYS A 112 -5.24 -27.18 -5.96
CA CYS A 112 -6.07 -27.91 -5.00
C CYS A 112 -5.51 -29.32 -4.73
N THR A 113 -4.86 -29.96 -5.72
CA THR A 113 -4.14 -31.24 -5.54
C THR A 113 -2.92 -31.11 -4.64
N VAL A 114 -2.17 -30.00 -4.74
CA VAL A 114 -1.00 -29.74 -3.87
C VAL A 114 -1.44 -29.42 -2.44
N ALA A 115 -2.51 -28.64 -2.27
CA ALA A 115 -3.00 -28.24 -0.95
C ALA A 115 -3.76 -29.34 -0.19
N HIS A 116 -4.47 -30.22 -0.90
CA HIS A 116 -5.38 -31.20 -0.28
C HIS A 116 -5.07 -32.67 -0.63
N GLY A 117 -4.04 -32.93 -1.46
CA GLY A 117 -3.80 -34.24 -2.05
C GLY A 117 -4.75 -34.53 -3.23
N PRO A 118 -4.58 -35.65 -3.96
CA PRO A 118 -5.49 -36.03 -5.02
C PRO A 118 -6.90 -36.26 -4.44
N VAL A 119 -7.83 -35.35 -4.75
CA VAL A 119 -9.24 -35.50 -4.41
C VAL A 119 -9.78 -36.67 -5.23
N ALA A 120 -10.03 -37.81 -4.59
CA ALA A 120 -10.71 -38.94 -5.24
C ALA A 120 -12.10 -38.45 -5.67
N GLN A 121 -12.27 -38.21 -6.97
CA GLN A 121 -13.52 -37.76 -7.55
C GLN A 121 -14.57 -38.86 -7.41
N ALA A 122 -15.43 -38.78 -6.40
CA ALA A 122 -16.67 -39.53 -6.38
C ALA A 122 -17.78 -38.70 -5.70
N GLY A 123 -18.58 -38.01 -6.52
CA GLY A 123 -19.95 -37.65 -6.14
C GLY A 123 -20.22 -36.24 -5.60
N VAL A 124 -19.30 -35.28 -5.66
CA VAL A 124 -19.63 -33.90 -5.25
C VAL A 124 -20.34 -33.15 -6.40
N PRO A 125 -21.55 -32.57 -6.18
CA PRO A 125 -22.25 -31.80 -7.20
C PRO A 125 -21.45 -30.58 -7.61
N VAL A 126 -21.22 -30.42 -8.92
CA VAL A 126 -20.58 -29.24 -9.50
C VAL A 126 -21.62 -28.12 -9.53
N HIS A 127 -21.46 -27.10 -8.68
CA HIS A 127 -22.45 -26.04 -8.50
C HIS A 127 -22.53 -25.02 -9.66
N HIS A 128 -21.67 -25.13 -10.68
CA HIS A 128 -21.65 -24.21 -11.82
C HIS A 128 -21.35 -24.95 -13.12
N ALA A 129 -22.03 -24.57 -14.21
CA ALA A 129 -21.65 -24.95 -15.56
C ALA A 129 -20.20 -24.49 -15.84
N PRO A 130 -19.42 -25.22 -16.67
CA PRO A 130 -18.05 -24.84 -17.00
C PRO A 130 -18.04 -23.50 -17.77
N GLY A 131 -17.96 -22.40 -17.01
CA GLY A 131 -17.69 -21.07 -17.51
C GLY A 131 -16.18 -20.83 -17.59
N THR A 132 -15.78 -19.89 -18.44
CA THR A 132 -14.40 -19.46 -18.66
C THR A 132 -13.75 -19.06 -17.34
N ARG A 133 -12.94 -19.96 -16.79
CA ARG A 133 -12.00 -19.65 -15.70
C ARG A 133 -11.03 -18.57 -16.19
N PRO A 134 -10.55 -17.66 -15.32
CA PRO A 134 -9.34 -16.93 -15.61
C PRO A 134 -8.24 -17.96 -15.91
N VAL A 135 -7.55 -17.80 -17.04
CA VAL A 135 -6.60 -18.78 -17.55
C VAL A 135 -5.45 -19.04 -16.55
N VAL A 136 -5.16 -18.09 -15.66
CA VAL A 136 -4.13 -18.18 -14.61
C VAL A 136 -4.55 -17.36 -13.38
N VAL A 137 -4.41 -17.95 -12.18
CA VAL A 137 -4.40 -17.21 -10.91
C VAL A 137 -2.94 -16.98 -10.52
N SER A 138 -2.51 -15.72 -10.40
CA SER A 138 -1.15 -15.36 -10.01
C SER A 138 -1.11 -14.82 -8.58
N ALA A 139 0.05 -14.92 -7.91
CA ALA A 139 0.23 -14.31 -6.60
C ALA A 139 -0.13 -12.80 -6.60
N ALA A 140 0.17 -12.08 -7.69
CA ALA A 140 -0.22 -10.69 -7.87
C ALA A 140 -1.75 -10.50 -7.83
N SER A 141 -2.49 -11.35 -8.55
CA SER A 141 -3.96 -11.28 -8.55
C SER A 141 -4.58 -11.51 -7.17
N VAL A 142 -4.00 -12.41 -6.37
CA VAL A 142 -4.48 -12.68 -5.01
C VAL A 142 -4.14 -11.52 -4.07
N ARG A 143 -2.91 -10.97 -4.16
CA ARG A 143 -2.46 -9.83 -3.35
C ARG A 143 -3.35 -8.60 -3.54
N ARG A 144 -3.78 -8.29 -4.76
CA ARG A 144 -4.66 -7.13 -5.03
C ARG A 144 -5.97 -7.13 -4.24
N SER A 145 -6.53 -8.31 -3.96
CA SER A 145 -7.79 -8.47 -3.25
C SER A 145 -7.64 -8.72 -1.75
N TYR A 146 -6.40 -8.90 -1.26
CA TYR A 146 -6.16 -9.28 0.13
C TYR A 146 -6.06 -8.05 1.03
N ASP A 147 -6.70 -8.12 2.20
CA ASP A 147 -6.55 -7.11 3.24
C ASP A 147 -5.34 -7.45 4.13
N PHE A 148 -4.30 -6.63 4.03
CA PHE A 148 -3.08 -6.81 4.81
C PHE A 148 -3.05 -6.01 6.11
N SER A 149 -4.08 -5.22 6.45
CA SER A 149 -4.03 -4.28 7.58
C SER A 149 -3.66 -4.94 8.90
N GLN A 150 -4.20 -6.12 9.22
CA GLN A 150 -3.85 -6.84 10.44
C GLN A 150 -2.37 -7.27 10.47
N LYS A 151 -1.88 -7.85 9.36
CA LYS A 151 -0.47 -8.26 9.27
C LYS A 151 0.48 -7.07 9.30
N ILE A 152 0.10 -5.95 8.67
CA ILE A 152 0.88 -4.70 8.72
C ILE A 152 1.01 -4.23 10.17
N LYS A 153 -0.08 -4.23 10.95
CA LYS A 153 -0.03 -3.83 12.38
C LYS A 153 0.84 -4.75 13.21
N GLU A 154 0.79 -6.05 12.95
CA GLU A 154 1.64 -7.05 13.61
C GLU A 154 3.13 -6.82 13.33
N VAL A 155 3.49 -6.58 12.06
CA VAL A 155 4.90 -6.50 11.63
C VAL A 155 5.52 -5.13 11.85
N PHE A 156 4.75 -4.05 11.68
CA PHE A 156 5.23 -2.66 11.71
C PHE A 156 4.84 -1.91 13.00
N GLY A 157 4.18 -2.53 13.98
CA GLY A 157 3.44 -1.85 15.04
C GLY A 157 4.08 -0.62 15.72
N THR A 158 5.39 -0.59 15.94
CA THR A 158 6.09 0.56 16.54
C THR A 158 6.31 1.74 15.57
N GLU A 159 6.24 1.49 14.27
CA GLU A 159 6.42 2.45 13.17
C GLU A 159 5.09 3.08 12.71
N LEU A 160 3.97 2.62 13.27
CA LEU A 160 2.61 3.12 13.00
C LEU A 160 2.20 4.25 13.95
#